data_AF-A0A375YTG1-F1
#
_entry.id   AF-A0A375YTG1-F1
#
_cell.length_a   1.000
_cell.length_b   1.000
_cell.length_c   1.000
_cell.angle_alpha   90.00
_cell.angle_beta   90.00
_cell.angle_gamma   90.00
#
_symmetry.space_group_name_H-M   'P 1'
#
loop_
_entity.id
_entity.type
_entity.pdbx_description
1 polymer ?
#
loop_
_entity_poly.entity_id
_entity_poly.type
_entity_poly.pdbx_seq_one_letter_code
_entity_poly.pdbx_strand_id
1 'polypeptide(L)'
;MGAEYDKERGLIPYRGGKDFATIKEFFDGKCCYCNAAPATAQDHLIPMNKSSLGLHAWGNIVPACSACNAAKQGRDWKDFMIQQAGAQASDRYTRMQAFLGKYGYQPKGDLREVAEALYDDVGAVAMALIASKIKRLSNTL
;
A
#
# COMPACT_ATOMS: atom_id res chain seq x y z
N MET A 1 1.89 -9.79 -5.87
CA MET A 1 0.91 -9.60 -4.78
C MET A 1 -0.23 -8.69 -5.20
N GLY A 2 -0.03 -7.38 -5.45
CA GLY A 2 -1.13 -6.47 -5.83
C GLY A 2 -1.95 -6.90 -7.05
N ALA A 3 -1.29 -7.30 -8.15
CA ALA A 3 -1.98 -7.79 -9.34
C ALA A 3 -2.81 -9.07 -9.09
N GLU A 4 -2.34 -9.99 -8.24
CA GLU A 4 -3.09 -11.21 -7.92
C GLU A 4 -4.28 -10.88 -7.02
N TYR A 5 -4.06 -10.01 -6.04
CA TYR A 5 -5.11 -9.49 -5.17
C TYR A 5 -6.23 -8.78 -5.93
N ASP A 6 -5.91 -8.06 -7.02
CA ASP A 6 -6.93 -7.50 -7.91
C ASP A 6 -7.72 -8.60 -8.62
N LYS A 7 -7.06 -9.63 -9.18
CA LYS A 7 -7.74 -10.75 -9.86
C LYS A 7 -8.66 -11.54 -8.93
N GLU A 8 -8.22 -11.84 -7.71
CA GLU A 8 -9.01 -12.58 -6.71
C GLU A 8 -10.33 -11.89 -6.36
N ARG A 9 -10.39 -10.57 -6.55
CA ARG A 9 -11.59 -9.74 -6.33
C ARG A 9 -12.34 -9.43 -7.62
N GLY A 10 -12.00 -10.09 -8.72
CA GLY A 10 -12.64 -9.93 -10.03
C GLY A 10 -12.25 -8.65 -10.77
N LEU A 11 -11.15 -7.99 -10.38
CA LEU A 11 -10.66 -6.78 -11.04
C LEU A 11 -9.56 -7.10 -12.05
N ILE A 12 -9.52 -6.32 -13.14
CA ILE A 12 -8.34 -6.26 -13.99
C ILE A 12 -7.20 -5.64 -13.16
N PRO A 13 -6.00 -6.26 -13.09
CA PRO A 13 -4.88 -5.72 -12.34
C PRO A 13 -4.60 -4.26 -12.65
N TYR A 14 -4.30 -3.47 -11.63
CA TYR A 14 -3.89 -2.08 -11.81
C TYR A 14 -2.57 -1.97 -12.61
N ARG A 15 -2.56 -1.18 -13.69
CA ARG A 15 -1.45 -1.04 -14.66
C ARG A 15 -0.82 0.36 -14.67
N GLY A 16 -0.74 1.02 -13.52
CA GLY A 16 -0.04 2.29 -13.40
C GLY A 16 -0.74 3.42 -14.15
N GLY A 17 -0.01 4.19 -14.98
CA GLY A 17 -0.45 5.49 -15.51
C GLY A 17 -1.79 5.50 -16.25
N LYS A 18 -2.14 4.44 -17.00
CA LYS A 18 -3.43 4.35 -17.70
C LYS A 18 -4.60 4.27 -16.71
N ASP A 19 -4.48 3.37 -15.75
CA ASP A 19 -5.50 3.12 -14.74
C ASP A 19 -5.54 4.25 -13.69
N PHE A 20 -4.41 4.95 -13.49
CA PHE A 20 -4.36 6.15 -12.66
C PHE A 20 -5.22 7.29 -13.19
N ALA A 21 -5.44 7.38 -14.52
CA ALA A 21 -6.36 8.38 -15.08
C ALA A 21 -7.78 8.19 -14.52
N THR A 22 -8.26 6.95 -14.45
CA THR A 22 -9.56 6.58 -13.86
C THR A 22 -9.63 6.94 -12.37
N ILE A 23 -8.53 6.75 -11.63
CA ILE A 23 -8.46 7.17 -10.22
C ILE A 23 -8.55 8.68 -10.11
N LYS A 24 -7.77 9.43 -10.90
CA LYS A 24 -7.81 10.90 -10.90
C LYS A 24 -9.19 11.43 -11.26
N GLU A 25 -9.84 10.85 -12.26
CA GLU A 25 -11.20 11.23 -12.66
C GLU A 25 -12.19 11.07 -11.51
N PHE A 26 -12.10 9.97 -10.74
CA PHE A 26 -12.93 9.78 -9.54
C PHE A 26 -12.76 10.89 -8.50
N PHE A 27 -11.62 11.59 -8.46
CA PHE A 27 -11.32 12.69 -7.53
C PHE A 27 -11.28 14.07 -8.21
N ASP A 28 -11.93 14.23 -9.37
CA ASP A 28 -11.98 15.48 -10.14
C ASP A 28 -10.58 16.03 -10.49
N GLY A 29 -9.59 15.14 -10.66
CA GLY A 29 -8.19 15.49 -10.91
C GLY A 29 -7.45 16.10 -9.72
N LYS A 30 -8.07 16.15 -8.53
CA LYS A 30 -7.54 16.78 -7.32
C LYS A 30 -6.96 15.78 -6.34
N CYS A 31 -6.13 16.30 -5.43
CA CYS A 31 -5.61 15.55 -4.31
C CYS A 31 -6.74 15.05 -3.39
N CYS A 32 -6.78 13.75 -3.10
CA CYS A 32 -7.76 13.15 -2.20
C CYS A 32 -7.63 13.67 -0.76
N TYR A 33 -6.44 14.14 -0.36
CA TYR A 33 -6.19 14.62 0.99
C TYR A 33 -6.53 16.08 1.22
N CYS A 34 -6.14 17.00 0.33
CA CYS A 34 -6.39 18.44 0.51
C CYS A 34 -7.55 18.99 -0.33
N ASN A 35 -7.90 18.32 -1.42
CA ASN A 35 -8.85 18.77 -2.44
C ASN A 35 -8.60 20.20 -3.00
N ALA A 36 -7.41 20.75 -2.79
CA ALA A 36 -7.05 22.11 -3.19
C ALA A 36 -6.06 22.15 -4.36
N ALA A 37 -5.17 21.15 -4.45
CA ALA A 37 -4.13 21.07 -5.46
C ALA A 37 -4.39 19.93 -6.45
N PRO A 38 -3.87 20.04 -7.70
CA PRO A 38 -3.88 18.94 -8.65
C PRO A 38 -3.18 17.70 -8.09
N ALA A 39 -3.68 16.52 -8.48
CA ALA A 39 -3.03 15.26 -8.17
C ALA A 39 -1.82 15.04 -9.09
N THR A 40 -0.62 15.12 -8.51
CA THR A 40 0.65 14.98 -9.22
C THR A 40 1.38 13.68 -8.90
N ALA A 41 0.91 12.92 -7.91
CA ALA A 41 1.52 11.67 -7.47
C ALA A 41 0.47 10.58 -7.20
N GLN A 42 0.90 9.33 -7.36
CA GLN A 42 0.22 8.16 -6.81
C GLN A 42 0.71 7.99 -5.37
N ASP A 43 -0.22 7.95 -4.44
CA ASP A 43 0.06 7.61 -3.04
C ASP A 43 -0.65 6.30 -2.67
N HIS A 44 -0.18 5.66 -1.61
CA HIS A 44 -0.75 4.44 -1.06
C HIS A 44 -1.35 4.74 0.31
N LEU A 45 -2.65 4.47 0.46
CA LEU A 45 -3.36 4.64 1.74
C LEU A 45 -2.67 3.84 2.84
N ILE A 46 -2.43 2.55 2.57
CA ILE A 46 -1.55 1.68 3.35
C ILE A 46 -0.16 1.67 2.67
N PRO A 47 0.90 2.13 3.36
CA PRO A 47 2.24 2.18 2.80
C PRO A 47 2.77 0.83 2.33
N MET A 48 3.51 0.83 1.22
CA MET A 48 4.25 -0.35 0.74
C MET A 48 5.61 -0.48 1.44
N ASN A 49 5.60 -0.87 2.71
CA ASN A 49 6.81 -1.12 3.47
C ASN A 49 6.70 -2.43 4.25
N LYS A 50 7.79 -2.81 4.93
CA LYS A 50 7.89 -4.10 5.64
C LYS A 50 6.93 -4.24 6.82
N SER A 51 6.40 -3.14 7.37
CA SER A 51 5.53 -3.18 8.55
C SER A 51 4.04 -3.10 8.19
N SER A 52 3.67 -2.28 7.19
CA SER A 52 2.28 -2.07 6.78
C SER A 52 1.85 -2.95 5.62
N LEU A 53 2.80 -3.46 4.82
CA LEU A 53 2.58 -4.42 3.73
C LEU A 53 1.43 -4.07 2.77
N GLY A 54 1.21 -2.77 2.53
CA GLY A 54 0.25 -2.31 1.55
C GLY A 54 0.59 -2.75 0.14
N LEU A 55 -0.43 -3.00 -0.68
CA LEU A 55 -0.26 -3.47 -2.06
C LEU A 55 -0.40 -2.33 -3.07
N HIS A 56 0.36 -2.36 -4.15
CA HIS A 56 0.09 -1.54 -5.34
C HIS A 56 -1.09 -2.16 -6.10
N ALA A 57 -2.31 -1.80 -5.71
CA ALA A 57 -3.56 -2.40 -6.17
C ALA A 57 -4.70 -1.38 -6.16
N TRP A 58 -5.79 -1.69 -6.86
CA TRP A 58 -7.01 -0.87 -6.83
C TRP A 58 -7.53 -0.69 -5.41
N GLY A 59 -7.89 0.55 -5.08
CA GLY A 59 -8.41 0.95 -3.77
C GLY A 59 -7.35 1.25 -2.71
N ASN A 60 -6.09 0.82 -2.87
CA ASN A 60 -4.99 1.32 -2.04
C ASN A 60 -4.32 2.55 -2.67
N ILE A 61 -4.28 2.62 -4.00
CA ILE A 61 -3.70 3.73 -4.74
C ILE A 61 -4.68 4.88 -4.81
N VAL A 62 -4.25 6.07 -4.40
CA VAL A 62 -5.05 7.30 -4.42
C VAL A 62 -4.28 8.46 -5.06
N PRO A 63 -5.00 9.47 -5.58
CA PRO A 63 -4.36 10.62 -6.19
C PRO A 63 -4.00 11.66 -5.13
N ALA A 64 -2.72 12.02 -5.03
CA ALA A 64 -2.23 13.03 -4.08
C ALA A 64 -1.45 14.13 -4.79
N CYS A 65 -1.44 15.35 -4.23
CA CYS A 65 -0.45 16.35 -4.61
C CYS A 65 0.91 16.02 -3.96
N SER A 66 2.00 16.51 -4.54
CA SER A 66 3.37 16.27 -4.03
C SER A 66 3.53 16.69 -2.57
N ALA A 67 2.95 17.82 -2.16
CA ALA A 67 3.03 18.31 -0.79
C ALA A 67 2.32 17.37 0.21
N CYS A 68 1.08 16.95 -0.09
CA CYS A 68 0.36 16.02 0.78
C CYS A 68 1.01 14.63 0.81
N ASN A 69 1.50 14.14 -0.32
CA ASN A 69 2.19 12.85 -0.38
C ASN A 69 3.45 12.87 0.50
N ALA A 70 4.29 13.90 0.33
CA ALA A 70 5.50 14.08 1.12
C ALA A 70 5.23 14.32 2.61
N ALA A 71 4.09 14.93 2.96
CA ALA A 71 3.69 15.14 4.34
C ALA A 71 3.10 13.87 4.98
N LYS A 72 2.27 13.11 4.26
CA LYS A 72 1.66 11.88 4.79
C LYS A 72 2.73 10.86 5.15
N GLN A 73 3.61 10.55 4.20
CA GLN A 73 4.60 9.49 4.33
C GLN A 73 3.96 8.18 4.84
N GLY A 74 4.45 7.65 5.96
CA GLY A 74 3.94 6.44 6.61
C GLY A 74 2.78 6.66 7.58
N ARG A 75 2.26 7.89 7.74
CA ARG A 75 1.13 8.16 8.64
C ARG A 75 -0.15 7.48 8.15
N ASP A 76 -1.04 7.21 9.10
CA ASP A 76 -2.40 6.75 8.80
C ASP A 76 -3.09 7.76 7.89
N TRP A 77 -3.70 7.25 6.82
CA TRP A 77 -4.28 8.09 5.78
C TRP A 77 -5.54 8.82 6.27
N LYS A 78 -6.31 8.21 7.18
CA LYS A 78 -7.58 8.77 7.66
C LYS A 78 -7.30 9.93 8.59
N ASP A 79 -6.39 9.74 9.55
CA ASP A 79 -5.96 10.81 10.46
C ASP A 79 -5.34 11.98 9.69
N PHE A 80 -4.46 11.67 8.73
CA PHE A 80 -3.85 12.68 7.87
C PHE A 80 -4.88 13.45 7.04
N MET A 81 -5.85 12.74 6.43
CA MET A 81 -6.93 13.35 5.66
C MET A 81 -7.78 14.28 6.53
N ILE A 82 -8.18 13.84 7.73
CA ILE A 82 -8.97 14.66 8.66
C ILE A 82 -8.20 15.94 9.02
N GLN A 83 -6.92 15.82 9.36
CA GLN A 83 -6.05 16.96 9.65
C GLN A 83 -5.98 17.94 8.47
N GLN A 84 -5.77 17.42 7.25
CA GLN A 84 -5.67 18.25 6.05
C GLN A 84 -7.02 18.84 5.63
N ALA A 85 -8.13 18.29 6.12
CA ALA A 85 -9.47 18.68 5.75
C ALA A 85 -10.13 19.71 6.65
N GLY A 86 -9.80 19.71 7.93
CA GLY A 86 -10.44 20.60 8.90
C GLY A 86 -11.97 20.46 8.84
N ALA A 87 -12.66 21.59 8.66
CA ALA A 87 -14.13 21.62 8.57
C ALA A 87 -14.71 20.71 7.47
N GLN A 88 -13.95 20.45 6.40
CA GLN A 88 -14.39 19.63 5.27
C GLN A 88 -14.03 18.14 5.42
N ALA A 89 -13.69 17.68 6.63
CA ALA A 89 -13.31 16.29 6.88
C ALA A 89 -14.45 15.30 6.59
N SER A 90 -15.69 15.66 6.91
CA SER A 90 -16.87 14.80 6.69
C SER A 90 -17.08 14.48 5.20
N ASP A 91 -17.11 15.52 4.37
CA ASP A 91 -17.30 15.37 2.92
C ASP A 91 -16.15 14.59 2.29
N ARG A 92 -14.92 14.85 2.76
CA ARG A 92 -13.72 14.16 2.27
C ARG A 92 -13.73 12.69 2.63
N TYR A 93 -14.12 12.38 3.87
CA TYR A 93 -14.26 11.01 4.33
C TYR A 93 -15.35 10.27 3.55
N THR A 94 -16.47 10.93 3.27
CA THR A 94 -17.57 10.38 2.46
C THR A 94 -17.09 10.03 1.05
N ARG A 95 -16.34 10.93 0.40
CA ARG A 95 -15.76 10.65 -0.92
C ARG A 95 -14.74 9.51 -0.88
N MET A 96 -13.91 9.46 0.15
CA MET A 96 -12.96 8.38 0.33
C MET A 96 -13.65 7.03 0.59
N GLN A 97 -14.72 7.01 1.40
CA GLN A 97 -15.54 5.82 1.62
C GLN A 97 -16.17 5.32 0.32
N ALA A 98 -16.68 6.21 -0.54
CA ALA A 98 -17.18 5.83 -1.85
C ALA A 98 -16.09 5.21 -2.74
N PHE A 99 -14.87 5.76 -2.71
CA PHE A 99 -13.72 5.18 -3.42
C PHE A 99 -13.35 3.79 -2.89
N LEU A 100 -13.23 3.65 -1.57
CA LEU A 100 -12.92 2.39 -0.91
C LEU A 100 -14.01 1.34 -1.15
N GLY A 101 -15.29 1.73 -1.12
CA GLY A 101 -16.42 0.86 -1.42
C GLY A 101 -16.42 0.39 -2.88
N LYS A 102 -16.06 1.27 -3.83
CA LYS A 102 -15.96 0.93 -5.26
C LYS A 102 -14.92 -0.16 -5.53
N TYR A 103 -13.76 -0.07 -4.88
CA TYR A 103 -12.65 -0.98 -5.16
C TYR A 103 -12.47 -2.07 -4.12
N GLY A 104 -13.14 -2.01 -2.97
CA GLY A 104 -13.15 -3.06 -1.94
C GLY A 104 -11.76 -3.44 -1.44
N TYR A 105 -10.82 -2.48 -1.32
CA TYR A 105 -9.47 -2.77 -0.82
C TYR A 105 -9.52 -3.11 0.67
N GLN A 106 -9.38 -4.40 0.94
CA GLN A 106 -9.31 -5.01 2.26
C GLN A 106 -8.15 -6.00 2.21
N PRO A 107 -6.92 -5.59 2.55
CA PRO A 107 -5.84 -6.56 2.70
C PRO A 107 -6.27 -7.49 3.83
N LYS A 108 -6.72 -8.69 3.46
CA LYS A 108 -7.18 -9.71 4.40
C LYS A 108 -5.98 -10.28 5.13
N GLY A 109 -6.11 -10.41 6.45
CA GLY A 109 -5.11 -11.01 7.30
C GLY A 109 -3.97 -10.06 7.63
N ASP A 110 -3.35 -10.28 8.77
CA ASP A 110 -2.08 -9.64 9.09
C ASP A 110 -1.02 -10.23 8.16
N LEU A 111 -0.86 -9.65 6.96
CA LEU A 111 0.23 -10.03 6.04
C LEU A 111 1.59 -9.99 6.76
N ARG A 112 1.68 -9.27 7.88
CA ARG A 112 2.84 -9.23 8.74
C ARG A 112 3.09 -10.55 9.43
N GLU A 113 2.08 -11.23 9.95
CA GLU A 113 2.23 -12.55 10.57
C GLU A 113 2.73 -13.57 9.54
N VAL A 114 2.17 -13.55 8.33
CA VAL A 114 2.64 -14.39 7.21
C VAL A 114 4.07 -14.02 6.81
N ALA A 115 4.40 -12.73 6.74
CA ALA A 115 5.74 -12.27 6.40
C ALA A 115 6.78 -12.61 7.48
N GLU A 116 6.44 -12.46 8.76
CA GLU A 116 7.26 -12.82 9.92
C GLU A 116 7.54 -14.34 9.90
N ALA A 117 6.50 -15.16 9.73
CA ALA A 117 6.66 -16.61 9.60
C ALA A 117 7.57 -17.00 8.42
N LEU A 118 7.40 -16.37 7.25
CA LEU A 118 8.26 -16.62 6.09
C LEU A 118 9.71 -16.17 6.32
N TYR A 119 9.93 -15.06 7.03
CA TYR A 119 11.28 -14.61 7.38
C TYR A 119 11.96 -15.60 8.33
N ASP A 120 11.22 -16.13 9.31
CA ASP A 120 11.72 -17.13 10.24
C ASP A 120 12.07 -18.44 9.52
N ASP A 121 11.20 -18.92 8.63
CA ASP A 121 11.43 -20.12 7.82
C ASP A 121 12.67 -19.99 6.93
N VAL A 122 12.80 -18.89 6.19
CA VAL A 122 13.96 -18.62 5.33
C VAL A 122 15.23 -18.46 6.18
N GLY A 123 15.13 -17.81 7.34
CA GLY A 123 16.23 -17.67 8.30
C GLY A 123 16.73 -19.01 8.80
N ALA A 124 15.82 -19.91 9.18
CA ALA A 124 16.15 -21.26 9.64
C ALA A 124 16.88 -22.07 8.55
N VAL A 125 16.38 -22.03 7.31
CA VAL A 125 17.03 -22.70 6.17
C VAL A 125 18.44 -22.12 5.92
N ALA A 126 18.58 -20.80 5.93
CA ALA A 126 19.86 -20.14 5.74
C ALA A 126 20.88 -20.54 6.82
N MET A 127 20.46 -20.56 8.10
CA MET A 127 21.33 -20.95 9.21
C MET A 127 21.74 -22.43 9.14
N ALA A 128 20.83 -23.32 8.75
CA ALA A 128 21.15 -24.73 8.53
C ALA A 128 22.19 -24.91 7.42
N LEU A 129 22.06 -24.17 6.31
CA LEU A 129 23.03 -24.16 5.21
C LEU A 129 24.39 -23.62 5.64
N ILE A 130 24.43 -22.53 6.41
CA ILE A 130 25.66 -21.95 6.97
C ILE A 130 26.36 -22.97 7.86
N ALA A 131 25.64 -23.59 8.80
CA ALA A 131 26.18 -24.62 9.68
C ALA A 131 26.75 -25.82 8.90
N SER A 132 26.03 -26.28 7.86
CA SER A 132 26.51 -27.36 6.99
C SER A 132 27.82 -26.99 6.28
N LYS A 133 27.95 -25.75 5.79
CA LYS A 133 29.17 -25.26 5.11
C LYS A 133 30.35 -25.12 6.08
N ILE A 134 30.12 -24.57 7.28
CA ILE A 134 31.15 -24.47 8.32
C ILE A 134 31.67 -25.85 8.70
N LYS A 135 30.77 -26.81 8.93
CA LYS A 135 31.14 -28.20 9.26
C LYS A 135 31.97 -28.88 8.15
N ARG A 136 31.68 -28.59 6.87
CA ARG A 136 32.49 -29.10 5.76
C ARG A 136 33.88 -28.47 5.76
N LEU A 137 33.98 -27.16 5.93
CA LEU A 137 35.27 -26.45 5.98
C LEU A 137 36.14 -26.97 7.12
N SER A 138 35.58 -27.19 8.30
CA SER A 138 36.31 -27.75 9.44
C SER A 138 36.74 -29.21 9.25
N ASN A 139 36.11 -29.96 8.35
CA ASN A 139 36.46 -31.34 8.03
C ASN A 139 37.46 -31.46 6.86
N THR A 140 37.81 -30.34 6.22
CA THR A 140 38.78 -30.32 5.10
C THR A 140 40.17 -29.80 5.52
N LEU A 141 40.31 -29.39 6.79
CA LEU A 141 41.55 -29.03 7.49
C LEU A 141 41.98 -30.19 8.39
#